data_AF-A0A370TGV4-F1
#
_entry.id   AF-A0A370TGV4-F1
#
_cell.length_a   1.000
_cell.length_b   1.000
_cell.length_c   1.000
_cell.angle_alpha   90.00
_cell.angle_beta   90.00
_cell.angle_gamma   90.00
#
_symmetry.space_group_name_H-M   'P 1'
#
loop_
_entity.id
_entity.type
_entity.pdbx_description
1 polymer ?
#
loop_
_entity_poly.entity_id
_entity_poly.type
_entity_poly.pdbx_seq_one_letter_code
_entity_poly.pdbx_strand_id
1 'polypeptide(L)'
;MQFTTAALAFAGFMAVALAAVVQEAADLPHPLVPFQYKGTLGGHDVQLNGTVEEIYAQMKVLHPEFDAEHAIQNGTNASAITPQNVNSKSNYICKPVPGHKDWDYANGDRIAEGIRYLKGIDICDVGPQTCVRISCSWSAGIFLCNDNDHAIFPKCNYIASYAQDLIGKCSVFPVFNGFYTCGQKFDTDRYNVIVRSTSC
;
A
#
# COMPACT_ATOMS: atom_id res chain seq x y z
N MET A 1 25.04 5.14 -63.85
CA MET A 1 25.73 5.98 -62.85
C MET A 1 24.81 6.13 -61.65
N GLN A 2 25.29 5.61 -60.51
CA GLN A 2 24.86 5.70 -59.11
C GLN A 2 23.37 5.85 -58.75
N PHE A 3 22.81 4.76 -58.20
CA PHE A 3 21.70 4.78 -57.25
C PHE A 3 22.26 5.14 -55.86
N THR A 4 21.73 6.17 -55.21
CA THR A 4 22.02 6.47 -53.81
C THR A 4 20.85 6.04 -52.93
N THR A 5 21.08 5.00 -52.14
CA THR A 5 20.23 4.54 -51.04
C THR A 5 20.38 5.49 -49.84
N ALA A 6 19.30 6.12 -49.40
CA ALA A 6 19.24 6.82 -48.13
C ALA A 6 18.81 5.84 -47.03
N ALA A 7 19.74 5.47 -46.15
CA ALA A 7 19.44 4.72 -44.93
C ALA A 7 18.85 5.69 -43.88
N LEU A 8 17.56 5.56 -43.59
CA LEU A 8 16.93 6.22 -42.46
C LEU A 8 17.21 5.41 -41.20
N ALA A 9 18.08 5.96 -40.34
CA ALA A 9 18.38 5.40 -39.03
C ALA A 9 17.19 5.59 -38.07
N PHE A 10 16.82 4.48 -37.42
CA PHE A 10 15.87 4.41 -36.32
C PHE A 10 16.30 5.31 -35.14
N ALA A 11 15.41 6.18 -34.67
CA ALA A 11 15.44 6.66 -33.28
C ALA A 11 14.24 6.06 -32.56
N GLY A 12 14.47 4.94 -31.89
CA GLY A 12 13.47 4.28 -31.05
C GLY A 12 13.14 5.14 -29.84
N PHE A 13 11.88 5.57 -29.73
CA PHE A 13 11.30 6.04 -28.48
C PHE A 13 10.84 4.82 -27.69
N MET A 14 11.71 4.27 -26.84
CA MET A 14 11.30 3.28 -25.84
C MET A 14 11.97 3.52 -24.50
N ALA A 15 11.14 3.44 -23.46
CA ALA A 15 11.43 3.36 -22.03
C ALA A 15 11.74 4.68 -21.28
N VAL A 16 10.68 5.34 -20.80
CA VAL A 16 10.79 6.29 -19.66
C VAL A 16 9.98 5.80 -18.43
N ALA A 17 9.40 4.59 -18.45
CA ALA A 17 8.50 4.16 -17.37
C ALA A 17 9.17 3.35 -16.23
N LEU A 18 10.44 2.91 -16.35
CA LEU A 18 11.07 2.07 -15.32
C LEU A 18 11.65 2.83 -14.12
N ALA A 19 12.01 4.11 -14.26
CA ALA A 19 12.74 4.81 -13.20
C ALA A 19 11.89 5.09 -11.95
N ALA A 20 10.58 5.37 -12.12
CA ALA A 20 9.70 5.71 -11.00
C ALA A 20 9.39 4.51 -10.09
N VAL A 21 9.20 3.32 -10.68
CA VAL A 21 8.90 2.08 -9.92
C VAL A 21 10.11 1.61 -9.10
N VAL A 22 11.32 1.85 -9.60
CA VAL A 22 12.57 1.43 -8.94
C VAL A 22 12.89 2.26 -7.69
N GLN A 23 12.51 3.54 -7.66
CA GLN A 23 12.81 4.43 -6.55
C GLN A 23 12.00 4.09 -5.28
N GLU A 24 10.74 3.67 -5.44
CA GLU A 24 9.86 3.37 -4.31
C GLU A 24 10.22 2.06 -3.60
N ALA A 25 10.69 1.07 -4.36
CA ALA A 25 11.14 -0.23 -3.85
C ALA A 25 12.49 -0.14 -3.10
N ALA A 26 13.31 0.88 -3.39
CA ALA A 26 14.68 0.98 -2.87
C ALA A 26 14.77 1.40 -1.40
N ASP A 27 13.69 1.95 -0.82
CA ASP A 27 13.68 2.49 0.55
C ASP A 27 12.68 1.76 1.48
N LEU A 28 12.44 0.46 1.22
CA LEU A 28 11.70 -0.42 2.11
C LEU A 28 12.63 -1.52 2.67
N PRO A 29 12.29 -2.15 3.82
CA PRO A 29 13.11 -3.21 4.40
C PRO A 29 13.30 -4.44 3.49
N HIS A 30 12.35 -4.66 2.58
CA HIS A 30 12.36 -5.77 1.60
C HIS A 30 11.91 -5.28 0.22
N PRO A 31 12.18 -6.05 -0.85
CA PRO A 31 11.68 -5.72 -2.19
C PRO A 31 10.16 -5.52 -2.21
N LEU A 32 9.73 -4.44 -2.85
CA LEU A 32 8.32 -4.15 -3.09
C LEU A 32 7.80 -5.03 -4.24
N VAL A 33 6.77 -5.82 -3.97
CA VAL A 33 6.05 -6.62 -4.97
C VAL A 33 4.61 -6.15 -5.11
N PRO A 34 3.94 -6.40 -6.26
CA PRO A 34 2.55 -6.04 -6.43
C PRO A 34 1.66 -6.75 -5.39
N PHE A 35 0.75 -5.99 -4.79
CA PHE A 35 -0.26 -6.55 -3.90
C PHE A 35 -1.24 -7.43 -4.70
N GLN A 36 -1.68 -8.54 -4.11
CA GLN A 36 -2.73 -9.39 -4.67
C GLN A 36 -3.96 -9.33 -3.76
N TYR A 37 -5.04 -8.79 -4.28
CA TYR A 37 -6.35 -8.83 -3.66
C TYR A 37 -7.01 -10.19 -3.95
N LYS A 38 -7.54 -10.82 -2.91
CA LYS A 38 -8.40 -11.99 -3.02
C LYS A 38 -9.56 -11.88 -2.03
N GLY A 39 -10.79 -11.80 -2.54
CA GLY A 39 -11.97 -11.67 -1.68
C GLY A 39 -13.20 -11.18 -2.43
N THR A 40 -14.25 -10.86 -1.66
CA THR A 40 -15.50 -10.31 -2.21
C THR A 40 -15.40 -8.78 -2.30
N LEU A 41 -15.48 -8.24 -3.52
CA LEU A 41 -15.48 -6.80 -3.80
C LEU A 41 -16.75 -6.43 -4.58
N GLY A 42 -17.55 -5.50 -4.04
CA GLY A 42 -18.82 -5.13 -4.68
C GLY A 42 -19.83 -6.26 -4.82
N GLY A 43 -19.75 -7.30 -3.98
CA GLY A 43 -20.59 -8.51 -4.07
C GLY A 43 -20.06 -9.61 -4.97
N HIS A 44 -18.86 -9.44 -5.55
CA HIS A 44 -18.24 -10.43 -6.45
C HIS A 44 -16.93 -10.96 -5.86
N ASP A 45 -16.75 -12.27 -5.90
CA ASP A 45 -15.47 -12.90 -5.52
C ASP A 45 -14.46 -12.75 -6.65
N VAL A 46 -13.37 -12.04 -6.38
CA VAL A 46 -12.34 -11.71 -7.37
C VAL A 46 -10.93 -11.95 -6.84
N GLN A 47 -10.01 -12.15 -7.78
CA GLN A 47 -8.56 -12.15 -7.53
C GLN A 47 -7.90 -11.16 -8.48
N LEU A 48 -7.39 -10.06 -7.92
CA LEU A 48 -6.92 -8.88 -8.67
C LEU A 48 -5.54 -8.48 -8.18
N ASN A 49 -4.69 -7.95 -9.06
CA ASN A 49 -3.31 -7.63 -8.71
C ASN A 49 -3.01 -6.17 -8.99
N GLY A 50 -2.23 -5.52 -8.12
CA GLY A 50 -1.79 -4.14 -8.32
C GLY A 50 -2.12 -3.22 -7.17
N THR A 51 -2.04 -1.92 -7.42
CA THR A 51 -2.46 -0.88 -6.48
C THR A 51 -3.97 -0.88 -6.26
N VAL A 52 -4.46 -0.08 -5.32
CA VAL A 52 -5.90 0.13 -5.11
C VAL A 52 -6.58 0.63 -6.37
N GLU A 53 -5.97 1.61 -7.04
CA GLU A 53 -6.45 2.17 -8.30
C GLU A 53 -6.47 1.13 -9.42
N GLU A 54 -5.43 0.29 -9.50
CA GLU A 54 -5.36 -0.79 -10.49
C GLU A 54 -6.40 -1.88 -10.22
N ILE A 55 -6.60 -2.24 -8.95
CA ILE A 55 -7.63 -3.19 -8.52
C ILE A 55 -9.03 -2.64 -8.82
N TYR A 56 -9.30 -1.36 -8.55
CA TYR A 56 -10.57 -0.72 -8.90
C TYR A 56 -10.77 -0.60 -10.41
N ALA A 57 -9.72 -0.28 -11.16
CA ALA A 57 -9.77 -0.27 -12.62
C ALA A 57 -10.09 -1.66 -13.17
N GLN A 58 -9.46 -2.71 -12.64
CA GLN A 58 -9.77 -4.10 -13.01
C GLN A 58 -11.20 -4.47 -12.63
N MET A 59 -11.69 -4.08 -11.45
CA MET A 59 -13.08 -4.31 -11.06
C MET A 59 -14.05 -3.64 -11.99
N LYS A 60 -13.81 -2.39 -12.39
CA LYS A 60 -14.70 -1.67 -13.30
C LYS A 60 -14.73 -2.28 -14.70
N VAL A 61 -13.63 -2.93 -15.10
CA VAL A 61 -13.55 -3.71 -16.35
C VAL A 61 -14.33 -5.02 -16.24
N LEU A 62 -14.21 -5.74 -15.13
CA LEU A 62 -14.90 -7.03 -14.92
C LEU A 62 -16.39 -6.87 -14.59
N HIS A 63 -16.73 -5.80 -13.87
CA HIS A 63 -18.04 -5.48 -13.33
C HIS A 63 -18.34 -3.98 -13.57
N PRO A 64 -18.84 -3.58 -14.75
CA PRO A 64 -19.11 -2.18 -15.08
C PRO A 64 -20.05 -1.46 -14.08
N GLU A 65 -20.91 -2.22 -13.40
CA GLU A 65 -21.80 -1.79 -12.33
C GLU A 65 -21.09 -1.47 -11.01
N PHE A 66 -19.83 -1.88 -10.85
CA PHE A 66 -19.05 -1.68 -9.63
C PHE A 66 -18.92 -0.19 -9.29
N ASP A 67 -19.39 0.19 -8.11
CA ASP A 67 -19.24 1.53 -7.55
C ASP A 67 -18.18 1.51 -6.43
N ALA A 68 -17.02 2.10 -6.73
CA ALA A 68 -15.89 2.17 -5.80
C ALA A 68 -16.24 2.99 -4.54
N GLU A 69 -17.04 4.04 -4.68
CA GLU A 69 -17.43 4.93 -3.58
C GLU A 69 -18.39 4.21 -2.62
N HIS A 70 -19.31 3.41 -3.16
CA HIS A 70 -20.24 2.58 -2.36
C HIS A 70 -19.55 1.39 -1.69
N ALA A 71 -18.57 0.76 -2.35
CA ALA A 71 -17.79 -0.33 -1.79
C ALA A 71 -16.96 0.11 -0.56
N ILE A 72 -16.46 1.36 -0.56
CA ILE A 72 -15.76 1.96 0.59
C ILE A 72 -16.70 2.14 1.80
N GLN A 73 -17.98 2.45 1.58
CA GLN A 73 -18.96 2.70 2.64
C GLN A 73 -19.48 1.43 3.32
N ASN A 74 -19.65 0.33 2.58
CA ASN A 74 -20.14 -0.94 3.17
C ASN A 74 -19.05 -1.75 3.89
N GLY A 75 -17.77 -1.49 3.61
CA GLY A 75 -16.63 -2.11 4.30
C GLY A 75 -16.53 -1.78 5.79
N THR A 76 -17.33 -0.83 6.30
CA THR A 76 -17.33 -0.42 7.71
C THR A 76 -17.94 -1.44 8.67
N ASN A 77 -18.68 -2.43 8.17
CA ASN A 77 -19.42 -3.39 8.99
C ASN A 77 -18.68 -4.74 9.20
N ALA A 78 -17.46 -4.89 8.67
CA ALA A 78 -16.72 -6.15 8.68
C ALA A 78 -15.68 -6.24 9.81
N SER A 79 -16.01 -7.09 10.79
CA SER A 79 -15.13 -7.83 11.70
C SER A 79 -14.58 -7.10 12.94
N ALA A 80 -15.05 -7.54 14.11
CA ALA A 80 -14.45 -7.23 15.40
C ALA A 80 -13.02 -7.80 15.48
N ILE A 81 -12.05 -6.95 15.85
CA ILE A 81 -10.69 -7.36 16.20
C ILE A 81 -10.80 -8.29 17.42
N THR A 82 -10.37 -9.54 17.30
CA THR A 82 -10.35 -10.47 18.44
C THR A 82 -9.27 -10.05 19.43
N PRO A 83 -9.45 -10.25 20.76
CA PRO A 83 -8.48 -9.85 21.78
C PRO A 83 -7.08 -10.44 21.58
N GLN A 84 -6.98 -11.60 20.93
CA GLN A 84 -5.73 -12.31 20.66
C GLN A 84 -4.80 -11.54 19.71
N ASN A 85 -5.36 -10.78 18.77
CA ASN A 85 -4.62 -9.93 17.83
C ASN A 85 -4.04 -8.66 18.48
N VAL A 86 -4.52 -8.24 19.66
CA VAL A 86 -4.04 -7.00 20.29
C VAL A 86 -2.68 -7.20 20.97
N ASN A 87 -2.39 -8.42 21.43
CA ASN A 87 -1.16 -8.74 22.16
C ASN A 87 0.07 -8.98 21.27
N SER A 88 -0.12 -9.18 19.96
CA SER A 88 0.98 -9.42 19.02
C SER A 88 1.61 -8.12 18.50
N LYS A 89 0.85 -7.01 18.53
CA LYS A 89 1.38 -5.67 18.22
C LYS A 89 2.48 -5.27 19.21
N SER A 90 3.69 -5.05 18.70
CA SER A 90 4.87 -4.73 19.51
C SER A 90 5.29 -3.26 19.33
N ASN A 91 6.59 -2.98 19.24
CA ASN A 91 7.13 -1.62 19.21
C ASN A 91 6.65 -0.81 18.00
N TYR A 92 6.85 0.50 18.05
CA TYR A 92 6.67 1.41 16.93
C TYR A 92 7.84 2.38 16.86
N ILE A 93 8.11 2.90 15.67
CA ILE A 93 9.12 3.92 15.42
C ILE A 93 8.48 5.02 14.57
N CYS A 94 8.45 6.24 15.09
CA CYS A 94 8.04 7.42 14.33
C CYS A 94 9.24 8.01 13.59
N LYS A 95 8.99 8.82 12.56
CA LYS A 95 10.07 9.61 11.92
C LYS A 95 10.86 10.42 12.97
N PRO A 96 12.21 10.42 12.95
CA PRO A 96 13.09 9.75 11.99
C PRO A 96 13.20 8.24 12.22
N VAL A 97 13.04 7.45 11.15
CA VAL A 97 13.18 5.99 11.20
C VAL A 97 14.64 5.60 10.91
N PRO A 98 15.33 4.87 11.81
CA PRO A 98 16.71 4.44 11.57
C PRO A 98 16.86 3.65 10.28
N GLY A 99 17.86 3.97 9.46
CA GLY A 99 18.07 3.34 8.15
C GLY A 99 17.27 3.92 6.99
N HIS A 100 16.24 4.73 7.27
CA HIS A 100 15.29 5.26 6.28
C HIS A 100 15.21 6.79 6.36
N LYS A 101 16.26 7.47 5.88
CA LYS A 101 16.40 8.93 5.99
C LYS A 101 15.43 9.69 5.10
N ASP A 102 15.04 9.09 3.98
CA ASP A 102 14.23 9.71 2.94
C ASP A 102 12.73 9.52 3.16
N TRP A 103 12.32 8.78 4.21
CA TRP A 103 10.92 8.69 4.60
C TRP A 103 10.41 10.04 5.07
N ASP A 104 9.31 10.48 4.48
CA ASP A 104 8.64 11.71 4.84
C ASP A 104 7.17 11.51 5.22
N TYR A 105 6.62 12.55 5.83
CA TYR A 105 5.27 12.66 6.34
C TYR A 105 4.21 12.49 5.24
N ALA A 106 3.33 11.49 5.41
CA ALA A 106 2.12 11.33 4.60
C ALA A 106 0.97 12.18 5.18
N ASN A 107 0.10 12.68 4.31
CA ASN A 107 -1.13 13.35 4.74
C ASN A 107 -2.01 12.36 5.52
N GLY A 108 -2.33 12.72 6.76
CA GLY A 108 -3.02 11.85 7.70
C GLY A 108 -4.45 11.52 7.32
N ASP A 109 -5.17 12.43 6.67
CA ASP A 109 -6.53 12.19 6.20
C ASP A 109 -6.55 11.12 5.10
N ARG A 110 -5.52 11.13 4.23
CA ARG A 110 -5.34 10.11 3.17
C ARG A 110 -4.98 8.75 3.74
N ILE A 111 -4.16 8.71 4.80
CA ILE A 111 -3.92 7.46 5.53
C ILE A 111 -5.20 6.96 6.22
N ALA A 112 -6.02 7.86 6.78
CA ALA A 112 -7.31 7.48 7.38
C ALA A 112 -8.29 6.93 6.32
N GLU A 113 -8.30 7.48 5.10
CA GLU A 113 -9.02 6.91 3.96
C GLU A 113 -8.51 5.50 3.61
N GLY A 114 -7.19 5.31 3.52
CA GLY A 114 -6.59 3.99 3.31
C GLY A 114 -6.95 2.96 4.39
N ILE A 115 -6.98 3.38 5.66
CA ILE A 115 -7.44 2.53 6.78
C ILE A 115 -8.90 2.11 6.59
N ARG A 116 -9.80 3.02 6.19
CA ARG A 116 -11.20 2.69 5.93
C ARG A 116 -11.35 1.70 4.79
N TYR A 117 -10.60 1.89 3.71
CA TYR A 117 -10.53 0.96 2.59
C TYR A 117 -10.10 -0.44 3.03
N LEU A 118 -8.98 -0.55 3.76
CA LEU A 118 -8.43 -1.83 4.22
C LEU A 118 -9.37 -2.59 5.16
N LYS A 119 -10.23 -1.89 5.92
CA LYS A 119 -11.26 -2.55 6.74
C LYS A 119 -12.33 -3.28 5.93
N GLY A 120 -12.56 -2.85 4.68
CA GLY A 120 -13.46 -3.52 3.74
C GLY A 120 -12.82 -4.63 2.92
N ILE A 121 -11.52 -4.90 3.12
CA ILE A 121 -10.80 -5.98 2.44
C ILE A 121 -10.65 -7.16 3.39
N ASP A 122 -10.75 -8.37 2.86
CA ASP A 122 -10.62 -9.57 3.66
C ASP A 122 -9.15 -9.86 4.04
N ILE A 123 -8.31 -10.25 3.07
CA ILE A 123 -6.95 -10.73 3.30
C ILE A 123 -5.91 -9.79 2.70
N CYS A 124 -4.86 -9.50 3.49
CA CYS A 124 -3.68 -8.77 3.07
C CYS A 124 -2.51 -9.74 2.95
N ASP A 125 -2.40 -10.44 1.82
CA ASP A 125 -1.33 -11.40 1.55
C ASP A 125 0.01 -10.67 1.32
N VAL A 126 1.08 -11.22 1.87
CA VAL A 126 2.45 -10.83 1.58
C VAL A 126 3.37 -12.04 1.62
N GLY A 127 4.20 -12.17 0.58
CA GLY A 127 5.17 -13.24 0.44
C GLY A 127 6.32 -13.14 1.45
N PRO A 128 7.17 -14.17 1.56
CA PRO A 128 8.33 -14.15 2.44
C PRO A 128 9.30 -13.06 2.03
N GLN A 129 9.87 -12.33 2.99
CA GLN A 129 10.91 -11.31 2.75
C GLN A 129 10.54 -10.32 1.64
N THR A 130 9.29 -9.87 1.63
CA THR A 130 8.76 -8.90 0.68
C THR A 130 7.93 -7.84 1.37
N CYS A 131 7.77 -6.72 0.70
CA CYS A 131 6.79 -5.70 1.05
C CYS A 131 5.73 -5.61 -0.04
N VAL A 132 4.51 -5.25 0.36
CA VAL A 132 3.41 -4.92 -0.55
C VAL A 132 2.84 -3.55 -0.17
N ARG A 133 2.49 -2.76 -1.19
CA ARG A 133 1.74 -1.51 -0.98
C ARG A 133 0.25 -1.84 -0.95
N ILE A 134 -0.31 -1.86 0.25
CA ILE A 134 -1.71 -2.26 0.48
C ILE A 134 -2.68 -1.07 0.36
N SER A 135 -2.18 0.16 0.42
CA SER A 135 -2.94 1.37 0.11
C SER A 135 -2.00 2.48 -0.36
N CYS A 136 -2.44 3.29 -1.32
CA CYS A 136 -1.78 4.51 -1.76
C CYS A 136 -2.87 5.51 -2.14
N SER A 137 -2.75 6.77 -1.75
CA SER A 137 -3.65 7.83 -2.22
C SER A 137 -3.00 9.18 -2.00
N TRP A 138 -2.98 10.07 -3.01
CA TRP A 138 -2.43 11.43 -2.90
C TRP A 138 -1.05 11.48 -2.23
N SER A 139 -0.17 10.61 -2.70
CA SER A 139 1.19 10.43 -2.20
C SER A 139 1.31 10.00 -0.74
N ALA A 140 0.27 9.36 -0.18
CA ALA A 140 0.24 8.77 1.15
C ALA A 140 0.11 7.24 1.04
N GLY A 141 1.17 6.52 1.44
CA GLY A 141 1.25 5.06 1.29
C GLY A 141 1.14 4.32 2.63
N ILE A 142 0.48 3.15 2.58
CA ILE A 142 0.48 2.13 3.63
C ILE A 142 1.09 0.87 3.03
N PHE A 143 2.12 0.34 3.69
CA PHE A 143 2.81 -0.87 3.26
C PHE A 143 2.73 -1.94 4.36
N LEU A 144 2.65 -3.20 3.94
CA LEU A 144 2.83 -4.37 4.79
C LEU A 144 4.12 -5.06 4.36
N CYS A 145 5.05 -5.25 5.28
CA CYS A 145 6.32 -5.92 5.04
C CYS A 145 6.46 -7.15 5.93
N ASN A 146 6.92 -8.25 5.35
CA ASN A 146 7.05 -9.54 6.01
C ASN A 146 8.53 -9.92 6.17
N ASP A 147 8.99 -9.99 7.42
CA ASP A 147 10.37 -10.38 7.76
C ASP A 147 10.51 -11.90 7.96
N ASN A 148 9.43 -12.67 7.76
CA ASN A 148 9.46 -14.13 7.80
C ASN A 148 10.02 -14.74 6.51
N ASP A 149 10.45 -15.99 6.62
CA ASP A 149 10.84 -16.87 5.51
C ASP A 149 9.66 -17.59 4.85
N HIS A 150 8.43 -17.33 5.32
CA HIS A 150 7.18 -17.85 4.77
C HIS A 150 6.15 -16.73 4.56
N ALA A 151 5.16 -16.97 3.69
CA ALA A 151 4.09 -16.02 3.42
C ALA A 151 3.12 -15.92 4.61
N ILE A 152 2.52 -14.74 4.79
CA ILE A 152 1.49 -14.50 5.82
C ILE A 152 0.21 -13.95 5.18
N PHE A 153 -0.93 -14.28 5.79
CA PHE A 153 -2.26 -13.94 5.26
C PHE A 153 -3.15 -13.26 6.32
N PRO A 154 -2.69 -12.18 6.97
CA PRO A 154 -3.47 -11.49 7.98
C PRO A 154 -4.73 -10.85 7.38
N LYS A 155 -5.75 -10.65 8.23
CA LYS A 155 -6.93 -9.88 7.84
C LYS A 155 -6.56 -8.42 7.63
N CYS A 156 -6.98 -7.80 6.52
CA CYS A 156 -6.63 -6.41 6.24
C CYS A 156 -7.17 -5.43 7.28
N ASN A 157 -8.34 -5.69 7.88
CA ASN A 157 -8.84 -4.89 9.01
C ASN A 157 -7.85 -4.89 10.19
N TYR A 158 -7.28 -6.06 10.53
CA TYR A 158 -6.26 -6.14 11.57
C TYR A 158 -5.00 -5.34 11.18
N ILE A 159 -4.53 -5.47 9.94
CA ILE A 159 -3.39 -4.69 9.42
C ILE A 159 -3.68 -3.17 9.42
N ALA A 160 -4.88 -2.75 9.04
CA ALA A 160 -5.32 -1.36 9.06
C ALA A 160 -5.20 -0.73 10.47
N SER A 161 -5.40 -1.54 11.51
CA SER A 161 -5.27 -1.06 12.89
C SER A 161 -3.83 -0.69 13.27
N TYR A 162 -2.80 -1.14 12.54
CA TYR A 162 -1.40 -0.72 12.75
C TYR A 162 -1.18 0.71 12.23
N ALA A 163 -1.68 1.01 11.03
CA ALA A 163 -1.66 2.36 10.50
C ALA A 163 -2.47 3.31 11.39
N GLN A 164 -3.57 2.84 11.99
CA GLN A 164 -4.33 3.61 12.98
C GLN A 164 -3.50 3.93 14.24
N ASP A 165 -2.70 2.97 14.74
CA ASP A 165 -1.77 3.21 15.85
C ASP A 165 -0.72 4.27 15.46
N LEU A 166 -0.20 4.22 14.22
CA LEU A 166 0.76 5.21 13.72
C LEU A 166 0.15 6.61 13.57
N ILE A 167 -1.13 6.73 13.17
CA ILE A 167 -1.85 8.01 13.28
C ILE A 167 -1.88 8.47 14.74
N GLY A 168 -2.23 7.60 15.68
CA GLY A 168 -2.35 7.98 17.10
C GLY A 168 -1.03 8.30 17.80
N LYS A 169 0.09 7.77 17.31
CA LYS A 169 1.41 7.87 17.98
C LYS A 169 2.43 8.73 17.25
N CYS A 170 2.37 8.78 15.92
CA CYS A 170 3.40 9.39 15.08
C CYS A 170 2.91 10.62 14.31
N SER A 171 1.70 11.12 14.61
CA SER A 171 1.17 12.30 13.94
C SER A 171 1.79 13.60 14.42
N VAL A 172 2.04 14.50 13.48
CA VAL A 172 2.38 15.91 13.70
C VAL A 172 1.25 16.80 13.20
N PHE A 173 1.04 17.93 13.87
CA PHE A 173 -0.06 18.87 13.62
C PHE A 173 0.49 20.26 13.27
N PRO A 174 0.97 20.46 12.03
CA PRO A 174 1.36 21.79 11.58
C PRO A 174 0.15 22.74 11.56
N VAL A 175 0.39 24.01 11.87
CA VAL A 175 -0.66 25.00 12.20
C VAL A 175 -1.75 25.15 11.12
N PHE A 176 -1.45 24.92 9.83
CA PHE A 176 -2.36 25.24 8.73
C PHE A 176 -2.65 24.11 7.73
N ASN A 177 -2.24 22.87 7.98
CA ASN A 177 -2.23 21.84 6.93
C ASN A 177 -2.79 20.46 7.34
N GLY A 178 -3.67 20.40 8.34
CA GLY A 178 -4.18 19.14 8.88
C GLY A 178 -3.10 18.41 9.69
N PHE A 179 -3.19 17.07 9.74
CA PHE A 179 -2.19 16.25 10.43
C PHE A 179 -1.45 15.35 9.45
N TYR A 180 -0.22 15.01 9.79
CA TYR A 180 0.63 14.14 8.98
C TYR A 180 1.24 13.06 9.83
N THR A 181 1.47 11.88 9.27
CA THR A 181 2.06 10.76 10.00
C THR A 181 3.14 10.07 9.17
N CYS A 182 4.18 9.59 9.84
CA CYS A 182 5.24 8.78 9.25
C CYS A 182 5.84 7.88 10.32
N GLY A 183 5.98 6.59 10.01
CA GLY A 183 6.57 5.63 10.92
C GLY A 183 6.27 4.19 10.55
N GLN A 184 6.68 3.28 11.41
CA GLN A 184 6.45 1.85 11.27
C GLN A 184 6.04 1.21 12.60
N LYS A 185 5.12 0.26 12.53
CA LYS A 185 4.56 -0.47 13.68
C LYS A 185 4.80 -1.96 13.47
N PHE A 186 5.38 -2.62 14.47
CA PHE A 186 5.83 -4.01 14.38
C PHE A 186 4.84 -4.98 15.03
N ASP A 187 4.85 -6.23 14.57
CA ASP A 187 4.25 -7.40 15.23
C ASP A 187 5.36 -8.32 15.76
N THR A 188 5.11 -9.02 16.86
CA THR A 188 5.95 -10.11 17.38
C THR A 188 6.13 -11.28 16.40
N ASP A 189 5.22 -11.45 15.45
CA ASP A 189 5.24 -12.45 14.38
C ASP A 189 6.04 -11.98 13.15
N ARG A 190 7.02 -11.09 13.37
CA ARG A 190 8.03 -10.69 12.39
C ARG A 190 7.47 -10.12 11.09
N TYR A 191 6.50 -9.23 11.21
CA TYR A 191 6.09 -8.35 10.11
C TYR A 191 5.83 -6.96 10.66
N ASN A 192 5.71 -5.97 9.77
CA ASN A 192 5.41 -4.60 10.17
C ASN A 192 4.53 -3.88 9.14
N VAL A 193 3.93 -2.79 9.60
CA VAL A 193 3.20 -1.85 8.75
C VAL A 193 3.92 -0.52 8.76
N ILE A 194 4.13 0.02 7.57
CA ILE A 194 4.82 1.29 7.34
C ILE A 194 3.83 2.30 6.79
N VAL A 195 3.88 3.52 7.31
CA VAL A 195 3.18 4.69 6.78
C VAL A 195 4.22 5.74 6.42
N ARG A 196 4.22 6.18 5.17
CA ARG A 196 5.11 7.24 4.66
C ARG A 196 4.55 7.88 3.41
N SER A 197 5.09 9.05 3.05
CA SER A 197 4.85 9.61 1.72
C SER A 197 5.52 8.75 0.64
N THR A 198 4.86 8.60 -0.50
CA THR A 198 5.33 7.81 -1.64
C THR A 198 4.67 8.29 -2.94
N SER A 199 5.17 7.89 -4.11
CA SER A 199 4.43 8.08 -5.36
C SER A 199 3.29 7.06 -5.48
N CYS A 200 2.09 7.56 -5.78
CA CYS A 200 0.99 6.81 -6.37
C CYS A 200 0.88 7.30 -7.82
#